data_AF-A0A0M2RAN9-F1
#
_entry.id   AF-A0A0M2RAN9-F1
#
_cell.length_a   1.000
_cell.length_b   1.000
_cell.length_c   1.000
_cell.angle_alpha   90.00
_cell.angle_beta   90.00
_cell.angle_gamma   90.00
#
_symmetry.space_group_name_H-M   'P 1'
#
loop_
_entity.id
_entity.type
_entity.pdbx_description
1 polymer ?
#
loop_
_entity_poly.entity_id
_entity_poly.type
_entity_poly.pdbx_seq_one_letter_code
_entity_poly.pdbx_strand_id
1 'polypeptide(L)'
;MFYDWLFEDSIASGVCSNASFCIAHFQTLISGSLAVIAAVCTAGVVYWSASMPIRQQKERDKIKDKRIKTVIDLEFRSEMNKIAKRAITIKSTIVAYRAANTEVNDNTRPKLFLPEPELAQQRELMAFLGPNTTANFLSLMLQIYAHQDNIRDTNTFMVDAYFEQVTKRLELIGNSAQSLANKEKEDI
;
A
#
# COMPACT_ATOMS: atom_id res chain seq x y z
N MET A 1 6.84 61.93 39.98
CA MET A 1 8.11 62.24 40.68
C MET A 1 8.88 60.96 41.09
N PHE A 2 8.84 59.90 40.28
CA PHE A 2 9.60 58.65 40.54
C PHE A 2 10.33 58.13 39.28
N TYR A 3 10.21 58.82 38.14
CA TYR A 3 10.84 58.45 36.86
C TYR A 3 11.99 59.36 36.46
N ASP A 4 12.16 60.54 37.08
CA ASP A 4 13.19 61.51 36.68
C ASP A 4 14.62 61.01 36.96
N TRP A 5 14.84 60.34 38.10
CA TRP A 5 16.15 59.79 38.48
C TRP A 5 16.64 58.67 37.53
N LEU A 6 15.72 57.98 36.84
CA LEU A 6 16.06 56.89 35.93
C LEU A 6 16.59 57.40 34.58
N PHE A 7 16.39 58.68 34.26
CA PHE A 7 16.80 59.30 33.00
C PHE A 7 17.80 60.46 33.16
N GLU A 8 18.19 60.84 34.39
CA GLU A 8 19.21 61.88 34.63
C GLU A 8 20.55 61.55 33.96
N ASP A 9 20.99 60.29 34.02
CA ASP A 9 22.26 59.84 33.46
C ASP A 9 22.25 59.83 31.91
N SER A 10 21.07 59.63 31.30
CA SER A 10 20.89 59.67 29.83
C SER A 10 20.73 61.08 29.28
N ILE A 11 20.28 62.03 30.10
CA ILE A 11 20.26 63.46 29.78
C ILE A 11 21.67 64.05 29.93
N ALA A 12 22.39 63.70 31.00
CA ALA A 12 23.77 64.16 31.24
C ALA A 12 24.77 63.66 30.18
N SER A 13 24.53 62.49 29.59
CA SER A 13 25.33 61.92 28.49
C SER A 13 24.94 62.42 27.08
N GLY A 14 23.97 63.35 26.98
CA GLY A 14 23.61 64.00 25.72
C GLY A 14 22.76 63.16 24.75
N VAL A 15 22.21 62.03 25.21
CA VAL A 15 21.41 61.11 24.37
C VAL A 15 19.98 61.62 24.16
N CYS A 16 19.47 62.44 25.09
CA CYS A 16 18.13 63.04 25.03
C CYS A 16 18.18 64.51 25.47
N SER A 17 17.37 65.38 24.82
CA SER A 17 17.33 66.82 25.11
C SER A 17 16.47 67.21 26.32
N ASN A 18 15.47 66.40 26.68
CA ASN A 18 14.56 66.61 27.82
C ASN A 18 13.96 65.28 28.31
N ALA A 19 13.56 65.18 29.58
CA ALA A 19 12.98 63.96 30.17
C ALA A 19 11.70 63.47 29.46
N SER A 20 10.83 64.40 29.03
CA SER A 20 9.61 64.08 28.28
C SER A 20 9.89 63.47 26.90
N PHE A 21 10.96 63.91 26.23
CA PHE A 21 11.40 63.39 24.95
C PHE A 21 11.97 61.96 25.08
N CYS A 22 12.72 61.72 26.17
CA CYS A 22 13.30 60.41 26.46
C CYS A 22 12.21 59.36 26.81
N ILE A 23 11.18 59.75 27.57
CA ILE A 23 10.02 58.89 27.88
C ILE A 23 9.22 58.56 26.60
N ALA A 24 8.99 59.53 25.73
CA ALA A 24 8.27 59.31 24.48
C ALA A 24 9.02 58.35 23.55
N HIS A 25 10.34 58.52 23.40
CA HIS A 25 11.17 57.62 22.59
C HIS A 25 11.21 56.21 23.17
N PHE A 26 11.34 56.07 24.50
CA PHE A 26 11.31 54.77 25.17
C PHE A 26 9.97 54.05 24.98
N GLN A 27 8.86 54.77 25.10
CA GLN A 27 7.52 54.23 24.86
C GLN A 27 7.33 53.78 23.40
N THR A 28 7.91 54.50 22.45
CA THR A 28 7.87 54.15 21.01
C THR A 28 8.74 52.93 20.70
N LEU A 29 9.85 52.75 21.42
CA LEU A 29 10.75 51.60 21.29
C LEU A 29 10.13 50.33 21.90
N ILE A 30 9.45 50.45 23.04
CA ILE A 30 8.70 49.35 23.65
C ILE A 30 7.51 48.95 22.77
N SER A 31 6.75 49.91 22.23
CA SER A 31 5.63 49.58 21.34
C SER A 31 6.10 48.95 20.03
N GLY A 32 7.22 49.41 19.47
CA GLY A 32 7.84 48.81 18.28
C GLY A 32 8.33 47.39 18.51
N SER A 33 9.00 47.12 19.64
CA SER A 33 9.46 45.76 19.98
C SER A 33 8.29 44.81 20.27
N LEU A 34 7.25 45.27 20.96
CA LEU A 34 6.01 44.50 21.15
C LEU A 34 5.31 44.20 19.81
N ALA A 35 5.31 45.14 18.87
CA ALA A 35 4.73 44.93 17.54
C ALA A 35 5.49 43.86 16.74
N VAL A 36 6.82 43.83 16.83
CA VAL A 36 7.65 42.78 16.21
C VAL A 36 7.34 41.41 16.84
N ILE A 37 7.25 41.33 18.17
CA ILE A 37 6.89 40.08 18.86
C ILE A 37 5.49 39.61 18.44
N ALA A 38 4.51 40.51 18.40
CA ALA A 38 3.16 40.19 17.95
C ALA A 38 3.13 39.70 16.51
N ALA A 39 3.92 40.33 15.61
CA ALA A 39 4.05 39.89 14.23
C ALA A 39 4.67 38.48 14.11
N VAL A 40 5.71 38.18 14.89
CA VAL A 40 6.34 36.84 14.92
C VAL A 40 5.36 35.78 15.43
N CYS A 41 4.62 36.06 16.52
CA CYS A 41 3.60 35.16 17.03
C CYS A 41 2.50 34.91 16.00
N THR A 42 2.02 35.97 15.34
CA THR A 42 0.96 35.87 14.33
C THR A 42 1.44 35.07 13.12
N ALA A 43 2.66 35.31 12.64
CA ALA A 43 3.27 34.54 11.56
C ALA A 43 3.42 33.06 11.94
N GLY A 44 3.82 32.77 13.18
CA GLY A 44 3.90 31.40 13.70
C GLY A 44 2.54 30.68 13.71
N VAL A 45 1.48 31.37 14.16
CA VAL A 45 0.11 30.82 14.16
C VAL A 45 -0.41 30.60 12.75
N VAL A 46 -0.17 31.53 11.82
CA VAL A 46 -0.56 31.40 10.42
C VAL A 46 0.17 30.22 9.75
N TYR A 47 1.48 30.07 9.98
CA TYR A 47 2.23 28.94 9.46
C TYR A 47 1.75 27.59 10.01
N TRP A 48 1.46 27.52 11.31
CA TRP A 48 0.97 26.31 11.93
C TRP A 48 -0.43 25.94 11.44
N SER A 49 -1.35 26.91 11.37
CA SER A 49 -2.71 26.69 10.86
C SER A 49 -2.73 26.32 9.38
N ALA A 50 -1.85 26.87 8.56
CA ALA A 50 -1.74 26.51 7.13
C ALA A 50 -1.15 25.10 6.92
N SER A 51 -0.24 24.65 7.79
CA SER A 51 0.43 23.35 7.66
C SER A 51 -0.31 22.19 8.34
N MET A 52 -1.16 22.47 9.33
CA MET A 52 -2.01 21.48 10.02
C MET A 52 -2.95 20.69 9.09
N PRO A 53 -3.71 21.30 8.15
CA PRO A 53 -4.60 20.53 7.27
C PRO A 53 -3.82 19.59 6.34
N ILE A 54 -2.64 20.00 5.87
CA ILE A 54 -1.77 19.17 5.01
C ILE A 54 -1.26 17.95 5.79
N ARG A 55 -0.85 18.14 7.05
CA ARG A 55 -0.42 17.03 7.93
C ARG A 55 -1.56 16.06 8.22
N GLN A 56 -2.74 16.58 8.56
CA GLN A 56 -3.92 15.77 8.81
C GLN A 56 -4.40 15.01 7.56
N GLN A 57 -4.34 15.63 6.38
CA GLN A 57 -4.64 14.95 5.12
C GLN A 57 -3.64 13.81 4.86
N LYS A 58 -2.33 14.07 4.97
CA LYS A 58 -1.30 13.02 4.83
C LYS A 58 -1.48 11.86 5.81
N GLU A 59 -1.90 12.13 7.05
CA GLU A 59 -2.21 11.08 8.02
C GLU A 59 -3.46 10.29 7.64
N ARG A 60 -4.52 10.97 7.19
CA ARG A 60 -5.75 10.31 6.71
C ARG A 60 -5.49 9.45 5.48
N ASP A 61 -4.67 9.92 4.55
CA ASP A 61 -4.31 9.18 3.34
C ASP A 61 -3.48 7.95 3.70
N LYS A 62 -2.50 8.07 4.61
CA LYS A 62 -1.77 6.91 5.14
C LYS A 62 -2.67 5.87 5.81
N ILE A 63 -3.70 6.31 6.54
CA ILE A 63 -4.66 5.38 7.19
C ILE A 63 -5.53 4.70 6.12
N LYS A 64 -5.98 5.43 5.10
CA LYS A 64 -6.75 4.87 3.99
C LYS A 64 -5.93 3.85 3.21
N ASP A 65 -4.69 4.17 2.86
CA ASP A 65 -3.79 3.28 2.13
C ASP A 65 -3.53 1.98 2.91
N LYS A 66 -3.33 2.08 4.23
CA LYS A 66 -3.20 0.89 5.09
C LYS A 66 -4.45 0.03 5.07
N ARG A 67 -5.65 0.61 5.16
CA ARG A 67 -6.91 -0.13 5.10
C ARG A 67 -7.12 -0.80 3.75
N ILE A 68 -6.85 -0.08 2.67
CA ILE A 68 -6.93 -0.60 1.30
C ILE A 68 -5.98 -1.78 1.15
N LYS A 69 -4.73 -1.63 1.58
CA LYS A 69 -3.74 -2.71 1.56
C LYS A 69 -4.24 -3.95 2.31
N THR A 70 -4.75 -3.81 3.53
CA THR A 70 -5.27 -4.95 4.30
C THR A 70 -6.42 -5.66 3.59
N VAL A 71 -7.32 -4.93 2.95
CA VAL A 71 -8.43 -5.53 2.18
C VAL A 71 -7.89 -6.29 0.97
N ILE A 72 -6.97 -5.69 0.22
CA ILE A 72 -6.33 -6.32 -0.95
C ILE A 72 -5.58 -7.59 -0.53
N ASP A 73 -4.83 -7.54 0.57
CA ASP A 73 -4.09 -8.71 1.09
C ASP A 73 -5.05 -9.86 1.46
N LEU A 74 -6.18 -9.55 2.11
CA LEU A 74 -7.20 -10.55 2.44
C LEU A 74 -7.86 -11.15 1.19
N GLU A 75 -8.19 -10.32 0.20
CA GLU A 75 -8.76 -10.74 -1.07
C GLU A 75 -7.78 -11.59 -1.86
N PHE A 76 -6.51 -11.19 -1.92
CA PHE A 76 -5.41 -11.94 -2.52
C PHE A 76 -5.28 -13.33 -1.92
N ARG A 77 -5.26 -13.45 -0.58
CA ARG A 77 -5.20 -14.75 0.08
C ARG A 77 -6.42 -15.61 -0.20
N SER A 78 -7.61 -15.00 -0.22
CA SER A 78 -8.85 -15.71 -0.54
C SER A 78 -8.78 -16.31 -1.94
N GLU A 79 -8.37 -15.52 -2.93
CA GLU A 79 -8.19 -15.97 -4.32
C GLU A 79 -7.12 -17.06 -4.45
N MET A 80 -5.97 -16.90 -3.78
CA MET A 80 -4.91 -17.90 -3.83
C MET A 80 -5.36 -19.24 -3.23
N ASN A 81 -6.11 -19.22 -2.14
CA ASN A 81 -6.71 -20.42 -1.57
C ASN A 81 -7.75 -21.07 -2.52
N LYS A 82 -8.53 -20.28 -3.26
CA LYS A 82 -9.46 -20.80 -4.27
C LYS A 82 -8.70 -21.49 -5.40
N ILE A 83 -7.61 -20.90 -5.90
CA ILE A 83 -6.76 -21.51 -6.92
C ILE A 83 -6.17 -22.83 -6.43
N ALA A 84 -5.61 -22.85 -5.22
CA ALA A 84 -5.03 -24.06 -4.63
C ALA A 84 -6.06 -25.20 -4.58
N LYS A 85 -7.27 -24.92 -4.09
CA LYS A 85 -8.37 -25.89 -4.05
C LYS A 85 -8.77 -26.37 -5.45
N ARG A 86 -8.91 -25.45 -6.41
CA ARG A 86 -9.28 -25.78 -7.80
C ARG A 86 -8.22 -26.65 -8.47
N ALA A 87 -6.94 -26.38 -8.25
CA ALA A 87 -5.85 -27.19 -8.80
C ALA A 87 -5.93 -28.65 -8.30
N ILE A 88 -6.22 -28.85 -7.01
CA ILE A 88 -6.45 -30.18 -6.42
C ILE A 88 -7.67 -30.86 -7.06
N THR A 89 -8.79 -30.15 -7.20
CA THR A 89 -10.01 -30.70 -7.81
C THR A 89 -9.80 -31.12 -9.27
N ILE A 90 -9.13 -30.29 -10.07
CA ILE A 90 -8.83 -30.58 -11.47
C ILE A 90 -7.88 -31.77 -11.57
N LYS A 91 -6.86 -31.85 -10.72
CA LYS A 91 -5.96 -33.01 -10.67
C LYS A 91 -6.75 -34.29 -10.44
N SER A 92 -7.64 -34.31 -9.46
CA SER A 92 -8.50 -35.48 -9.18
C SER A 92 -9.43 -35.82 -10.35
N THR A 93 -9.92 -34.82 -11.08
CA THR A 93 -10.75 -35.02 -12.27
C THR A 93 -9.94 -35.66 -13.40
N ILE A 94 -8.70 -35.22 -13.63
CA ILE A 94 -7.80 -35.81 -14.63
C ILE A 94 -7.49 -37.27 -14.29
N VAL A 95 -7.23 -37.57 -13.00
CA VAL A 95 -7.03 -38.96 -12.53
C VAL A 95 -8.26 -39.81 -12.82
N ALA A 96 -9.47 -39.31 -12.51
CA ALA A 96 -10.71 -40.02 -12.78
C ALA A 96 -10.95 -40.24 -14.29
N TYR A 97 -10.67 -39.24 -15.12
CA TYR A 97 -10.82 -39.34 -16.58
C TYR A 97 -9.86 -40.36 -17.18
N ARG A 98 -8.63 -40.42 -16.66
CA ARG A 98 -7.67 -41.44 -17.04
C ARG A 98 -8.17 -42.84 -16.65
N ALA A 99 -8.63 -43.03 -15.41
CA ALA A 99 -9.15 -44.32 -14.96
C ALA A 99 -10.39 -44.78 -15.75
N ALA A 100 -11.23 -43.84 -16.17
CA ALA A 100 -12.45 -44.10 -16.94
C ALA A 100 -12.23 -44.14 -18.46
N ASN A 101 -10.99 -44.06 -18.94
CA ASN A 101 -10.66 -43.94 -20.37
C ASN A 101 -11.46 -42.86 -21.12
N THR A 102 -11.71 -41.73 -20.47
CA THR A 102 -12.54 -40.64 -21.01
C THR A 102 -11.72 -39.74 -21.91
N GLU A 103 -12.23 -39.49 -23.11
CA GLU A 103 -11.67 -38.49 -24.03
C GLU A 103 -11.99 -37.06 -23.57
N VAL A 104 -11.03 -36.16 -23.80
CA VAL A 104 -11.19 -34.74 -23.55
C VAL A 104 -11.81 -34.11 -24.80
N ASN A 105 -13.02 -33.58 -24.65
CA ASN A 105 -13.78 -32.93 -25.71
C ASN A 105 -14.29 -31.56 -25.25
N ASP A 106 -14.99 -30.85 -26.12
CA ASP A 106 -15.48 -29.49 -25.84
C ASP A 106 -16.40 -29.41 -24.61
N ASN A 107 -17.07 -30.51 -24.24
CA ASN A 107 -17.96 -30.55 -23.06
C ASN A 107 -17.21 -30.81 -21.75
N THR A 108 -16.08 -31.52 -21.80
CA THR A 108 -15.30 -31.89 -20.61
C THR A 108 -14.12 -30.97 -20.37
N ARG A 109 -13.53 -30.40 -21.43
CA ARG A 109 -12.38 -29.49 -21.38
C ARG A 109 -12.58 -28.29 -20.46
N PRO A 110 -13.76 -27.61 -20.42
CA PRO A 110 -13.98 -26.50 -19.50
C PRO A 110 -13.80 -26.85 -18.02
N LYS A 111 -14.06 -28.10 -17.64
CA LYS A 111 -13.92 -28.59 -16.25
C LYS A 111 -12.47 -28.78 -15.84
N LEU A 112 -11.55 -28.78 -16.80
CA LEU A 112 -10.11 -28.98 -16.62
C LEU A 112 -9.32 -27.67 -16.63
N PHE A 113 -9.98 -26.55 -16.93
CA PHE A 113 -9.36 -25.24 -16.90
C PHE A 113 -9.31 -24.67 -15.48
N LEU A 114 -8.14 -24.15 -15.12
CA LEU A 114 -7.97 -23.26 -13.99
C LEU A 114 -8.37 -21.85 -14.42
N PRO A 115 -9.40 -21.24 -13.84
CA PRO A 115 -9.75 -19.86 -14.17
C PRO A 115 -8.65 -18.89 -13.74
N GLU A 116 -8.49 -17.82 -14.51
CA GLU A 116 -7.59 -16.73 -14.18
C GLU A 116 -8.09 -16.03 -12.89
N PRO A 117 -7.23 -15.77 -11.89
CA PRO A 117 -7.60 -14.95 -10.75
C PRO A 117 -8.00 -13.53 -11.17
N GLU A 118 -9.07 -13.01 -10.59
CA GLU A 118 -9.61 -11.67 -10.89
C GLU A 118 -8.58 -10.57 -10.61
N LEU A 119 -7.73 -10.76 -9.60
CA LEU A 119 -6.63 -9.85 -9.27
C LEU A 119 -5.60 -9.70 -10.39
N ALA A 120 -5.46 -10.67 -11.30
CA ALA A 120 -4.61 -10.54 -12.48
C ALA A 120 -5.09 -9.42 -13.43
N GLN A 121 -6.40 -9.19 -13.46
CA GLN A 121 -7.04 -8.17 -14.30
C GLN A 121 -6.93 -6.78 -13.66
N GLN A 122 -6.70 -6.71 -12.35
CA GLN A 122 -6.64 -5.47 -11.56
C GLN A 122 -5.19 -5.07 -11.25
N ARG A 123 -4.44 -4.71 -12.31
CA ARG A 123 -3.01 -4.35 -12.21
C ARG A 123 -2.70 -3.25 -11.20
N GLU A 124 -3.62 -2.30 -11.03
CA GLU A 124 -3.48 -1.20 -10.07
C GLU A 124 -3.45 -1.71 -8.62
N LEU A 125 -4.18 -2.79 -8.32
CA LEU A 125 -4.22 -3.36 -6.97
C LEU A 125 -2.95 -4.17 -6.66
N MET A 126 -2.25 -4.68 -7.67
CA MET A 126 -0.97 -5.36 -7.47
C MET A 126 0.13 -4.42 -6.95
N ALA A 127 -0.01 -3.10 -7.14
CA ALA A 127 0.94 -2.13 -6.61
C ALA A 127 0.95 -2.08 -5.07
N PHE A 128 -0.12 -2.55 -4.43
CA PHE A 128 -0.23 -2.63 -2.98
C PHE A 128 0.42 -3.90 -2.40
N LEU A 129 0.66 -4.90 -3.23
CA LEU A 129 1.36 -6.14 -2.86
C LEU A 129 2.88 -5.91 -2.84
N GLY A 130 3.57 -6.67 -1.99
CA GLY A 130 5.03 -6.64 -1.95
C GLY A 130 5.65 -7.11 -3.27
N PRO A 131 6.81 -6.57 -3.70
CA PRO A 131 7.42 -6.90 -4.99
C PRO A 131 7.71 -8.41 -5.15
N ASN A 132 8.09 -9.07 -4.06
CA ASN A 132 8.31 -10.52 -4.03
C ASN A 132 6.99 -11.29 -4.19
N THR A 133 5.90 -10.83 -3.57
CA THR A 133 4.56 -11.44 -3.71
C THR A 133 4.09 -11.32 -5.15
N THR A 134 4.23 -10.14 -5.74
CA THR A 134 3.88 -9.87 -7.14
C THR A 134 4.68 -10.73 -8.11
N ALA A 135 6.01 -10.84 -7.95
CA ALA A 135 6.84 -11.68 -8.81
C ALA A 135 6.43 -13.18 -8.73
N ASN A 136 6.19 -13.69 -7.52
CA ASN A 136 5.74 -15.06 -7.31
C ASN A 136 4.34 -15.30 -7.88
N PHE A 137 3.43 -14.33 -7.74
CA PHE A 137 2.10 -14.39 -8.34
C PHE A 137 2.18 -14.41 -9.87
N LEU A 138 3.01 -13.57 -10.49
CA LEU A 138 3.20 -13.59 -11.95
C LEU A 138 3.78 -14.93 -12.43
N SER A 139 4.70 -15.53 -11.67
CA SER A 139 5.21 -16.88 -11.95
C SER A 139 4.10 -17.94 -11.87
N LEU A 140 3.24 -17.87 -10.86
CA LEU A 140 2.04 -18.72 -10.75
C LEU A 140 1.11 -18.55 -11.95
N MET A 141 0.89 -17.32 -12.41
CA MET A 141 0.07 -17.02 -13.59
C MET A 141 0.62 -17.67 -14.85
N LEU A 142 1.93 -17.62 -15.07
CA LEU A 142 2.55 -18.30 -16.21
C LEU A 142 2.33 -19.82 -16.18
N GLN A 143 2.37 -20.43 -14.99
CA GLN A 143 2.07 -21.86 -14.85
C GLN A 143 0.60 -22.18 -15.14
N ILE A 144 -0.32 -21.32 -14.71
CA ILE A 144 -1.76 -21.45 -15.00
C ILE A 144 -2.00 -21.37 -16.52
N TYR A 145 -1.40 -20.38 -17.20
CA TYR A 145 -1.52 -20.26 -18.66
C TYR A 145 -0.95 -21.47 -19.38
N ALA A 146 0.24 -21.92 -19.00
CA ALA A 146 0.83 -23.13 -19.57
C ALA A 146 -0.07 -24.36 -19.36
N HIS A 147 -0.70 -24.50 -18.19
CA HIS A 147 -1.69 -25.56 -17.94
C HIS A 147 -2.90 -25.44 -18.88
N GLN A 148 -3.46 -24.23 -19.03
CA GLN A 148 -4.58 -24.01 -19.93
C GLN A 148 -4.22 -24.35 -21.39
N ASP A 149 -3.07 -23.91 -21.90
CA ASP A 149 -2.66 -24.20 -23.27
C ASP A 149 -2.48 -25.71 -23.49
N ASN A 150 -1.87 -26.41 -22.54
CA ASN A 150 -1.82 -27.87 -22.56
C ASN A 150 -3.22 -28.51 -22.67
N ILE A 151 -4.17 -28.07 -21.85
CA ILE A 151 -5.54 -28.60 -21.82
C ILE A 151 -6.31 -28.30 -23.12
N ARG A 152 -6.03 -27.17 -23.78
CA ARG A 152 -6.63 -26.83 -25.10
C ARG A 152 -6.31 -27.88 -26.14
N ASP A 153 -5.05 -28.30 -26.19
CA ASP A 153 -4.56 -29.21 -27.22
C ASP A 153 -4.65 -30.70 -26.80
N THR A 154 -5.18 -30.97 -25.60
CA THR A 154 -5.32 -32.34 -25.09
C THR A 154 -6.60 -32.99 -25.58
N ASN A 155 -6.44 -34.21 -26.12
CA ASN A 155 -7.57 -35.11 -26.42
C ASN A 155 -7.65 -36.30 -25.44
N THR A 156 -6.57 -36.66 -24.76
CA THR A 156 -6.54 -37.80 -23.83
C THR A 156 -5.41 -37.72 -22.80
N PHE A 157 -5.58 -38.41 -21.67
CA PHE A 157 -4.58 -38.54 -20.61
C PHE A 157 -3.96 -39.94 -20.52
N MET A 158 -4.10 -40.77 -21.57
CA MET A 158 -3.53 -42.14 -21.57
C MET A 158 -2.01 -42.17 -21.60
N VAL A 159 -1.37 -41.15 -22.15
CA VAL A 159 0.10 -41.09 -22.28
C VAL A 159 0.70 -40.80 -20.90
N ASP A 160 1.44 -41.75 -20.35
CA ASP A 160 2.02 -41.69 -18.99
C ASP A 160 2.82 -40.41 -18.74
N ALA A 161 3.77 -40.11 -19.63
CA ALA A 161 4.63 -38.94 -19.49
C ALA A 161 3.83 -37.63 -19.48
N TYR A 162 2.77 -37.55 -20.30
CA TYR A 162 1.90 -36.38 -20.36
C TYR A 162 1.05 -36.24 -19.10
N PHE A 163 0.47 -37.35 -18.64
CA PHE A 163 -0.31 -37.39 -17.41
C PHE A 163 0.53 -36.96 -16.19
N GLU A 164 1.74 -37.50 -16.04
CA GLU A 164 2.66 -37.12 -14.97
C GLU A 164 3.03 -35.63 -15.06
N GLN A 165 3.30 -35.12 -16.26
CA GLN A 165 3.63 -33.71 -16.46
C GLN A 165 2.50 -32.79 -16.01
N VAL A 166 1.26 -33.06 -16.43
CA VAL A 166 0.09 -32.23 -16.10
C VAL A 166 -0.25 -32.31 -14.61
N THR A 167 -0.23 -33.51 -14.04
CA THR A 167 -0.55 -33.70 -12.61
C THR A 167 0.50 -33.04 -11.71
N LYS A 168 1.80 -33.15 -12.04
CA LYS A 168 2.88 -32.45 -11.34
C LYS A 168 2.77 -30.94 -11.47
N ARG A 169 2.37 -30.42 -12.64
CA ARG A 169 2.12 -28.98 -12.81
C ARG A 169 1.00 -28.48 -11.91
N LEU A 170 -0.10 -29.24 -11.82
CA LEU A 170 -1.20 -28.88 -10.91
C LEU A 170 -0.80 -28.91 -9.44
N GLU A 171 0.08 -29.84 -9.03
CA GLU A 171 0.68 -29.82 -7.69
C GLU A 171 1.52 -28.57 -7.46
N LEU A 172 2.38 -28.19 -8.40
CA LEU A 172 3.20 -26.98 -8.31
C LEU A 172 2.33 -25.72 -8.20
N ILE A 173 1.31 -25.59 -9.06
CA ILE A 173 0.34 -24.49 -9.01
C ILE A 173 -0.34 -24.45 -7.64
N GLY A 174 -0.83 -25.60 -7.15
CA GLY A 174 -1.49 -25.69 -5.86
C GLY A 174 -0.59 -25.28 -4.70
N ASN A 175 0.66 -25.76 -4.68
CA ASN A 175 1.64 -25.46 -3.64
C ASN A 175 2.08 -23.98 -3.69
N SER A 176 2.33 -23.43 -4.88
CA SER A 176 2.69 -22.02 -5.06
C SER A 176 1.56 -21.10 -4.62
N ALA A 177 0.31 -21.41 -4.99
CA ALA A 177 -0.86 -20.66 -4.55
C ALA A 177 -1.04 -20.75 -3.02
N GLN A 178 -0.91 -21.94 -2.43
CA GLN A 178 -1.01 -22.10 -0.98
C GLN A 178 0.11 -21.37 -0.23
N SER A 179 1.33 -21.38 -0.78
CA SER A 179 2.45 -20.61 -0.24
C SER A 179 2.14 -19.12 -0.25
N LEU A 180 1.64 -18.59 -1.37
CA LEU A 180 1.24 -17.17 -1.47
C LEU A 180 0.11 -16.80 -0.51
N ALA A 181 -0.85 -17.69 -0.27
CA ALA A 181 -1.90 -17.48 0.71
C ALA A 181 -1.39 -17.46 2.17
N ASN A 182 -0.33 -18.21 2.47
CA ASN A 182 0.19 -18.40 3.82
C ASN A 182 1.34 -17.44 4.18
N LYS A 183 2.12 -16.98 3.20
CA LYS A 183 3.37 -16.22 3.42
C LYS A 183 3.16 -14.90 4.16
N GLU A 184 2.03 -14.25 3.98
CA GLU A 184 1.75 -12.98 4.67
C GLU A 184 1.08 -13.15 6.04
N LYS A 185 0.88 -14.39 6.51
CA LYS A 185 0.45 -14.63 7.89
C LYS A 185 1.58 -14.38 8.90
N GLU A 186 2.83 -14.35 8.44
CA GLU A 186 4.03 -14.13 9.26
C GLU A 186 4.44 -12.65 9.38
N ASP A 187 3.88 -11.76 8.53
CA ASP A 187 4.19 -10.32 8.50
C ASP A 187 3.13 -9.44 9.21
N ILE A 188 2.17 -10.05 9.94
CA ILE A 188 1.16 -9.39 10.80
C ILE A 188 1.41 -9.78 12.24
#